data_AF-A0A3A4XNA1-F1
#
_entry.id   AF-A0A3A4XNA1-F1
#
_cell.length_a   1.000
_cell.length_b   1.000
_cell.length_c   1.000
_cell.angle_alpha   90.00
_cell.angle_beta   90.00
_cell.angle_gamma   90.00
#
_symmetry.space_group_name_H-M   'P 1'
#
loop_
_entity.id
_entity.type
_entity.pdbx_description
1 polymer ?
#
loop_
_entity_poly.entity_id
_entity_poly.type
_entity_poly.pdbx_seq_one_letter_code
_entity_poly.pdbx_strand_id
1 'polypeptide(L)'
;MPAITSIIAGRQQRLIRLKMDLFDDFRSLLRQVDVIFHKVQAEFPAEVRCRPGCTDCCRACFDVSLVEAAYLRLHWQKLPSETQQEIATRAGLASAEWRRHCAELPRAGSSRAAIATWRIACPLLADEGSCALYSHRPITCRVYGLPTVFDGSGHVCGFSGFDPGRSYPTVKLD
;
A
#
# COMPACT_ATOMS: atom_id res chain seq x y z
N MET A 1 26.66 -0.46 -38.84
CA MET A 1 25.61 -0.88 -37.88
C MET A 1 26.06 -1.20 -36.43
N PRO A 2 27.34 -1.31 -36.03
CA PRO A 2 27.69 -1.67 -34.64
C PRO A 2 27.51 -0.53 -33.62
N ALA A 3 27.57 0.74 -34.05
CA ALA A 3 27.44 1.91 -33.16
C ALA A 3 26.03 2.08 -32.57
N ILE A 4 24.98 1.77 -33.34
CA ILE A 4 23.58 1.89 -32.89
C ILE A 4 23.27 0.83 -31.82
N THR A 5 23.75 -0.42 -32.00
CA THR A 5 23.56 -1.50 -31.03
C THR A 5 24.24 -1.20 -29.69
N SER A 6 25.44 -0.59 -29.70
CA SER A 6 26.17 -0.19 -28.48
C SER A 6 25.45 0.92 -27.70
N ILE A 7 24.86 1.89 -28.39
CA ILE A 7 24.06 2.97 -27.77
C ILE A 7 22.77 2.41 -27.13
N ILE A 8 22.08 1.48 -27.82
CA ILE A 8 20.87 0.84 -27.29
C ILE A 8 21.19 0.01 -26.05
N ALA A 9 22.27 -0.79 -26.08
CA ALA A 9 22.71 -1.58 -24.94
C ALA A 9 23.10 -0.70 -23.73
N GLY A 10 23.85 0.39 -23.97
CA GLY A 10 24.24 1.33 -22.91
C GLY A 10 23.04 2.07 -22.30
N ARG A 11 22.05 2.44 -23.11
CA ARG A 11 20.80 3.05 -22.63
C ARG A 11 19.95 2.05 -21.83
N GLN A 12 19.91 0.79 -22.26
CA GLN A 12 19.19 -0.28 -21.55
C GLN A 12 19.85 -0.63 -20.21
N GLN A 13 21.18 -0.71 -20.16
CA GLN A 13 21.94 -0.93 -18.92
C GLN A 13 21.78 0.24 -17.93
N ARG A 14 21.79 1.49 -18.41
CA ARG A 14 21.54 2.67 -17.58
C ARG A 14 20.13 2.68 -16.99
N LEU A 15 19.12 2.29 -17.78
CA LEU A 15 17.73 2.18 -17.33
C LEU A 15 17.54 1.05 -16.30
N ILE A 16 18.21 -0.09 -16.48
CA ILE A 16 18.20 -1.19 -15.51
C ILE A 16 18.81 -0.74 -14.19
N ARG A 17 19.93 -0.02 -14.23
CA ARG A 17 20.60 0.50 -13.04
C ARG A 17 19.75 1.52 -12.29
N LEU A 18 19.20 2.53 -12.98
CA LEU A 18 18.28 3.50 -12.37
C LEU A 18 17.07 2.82 -11.71
N LYS A 19 16.52 1.79 -12.35
CA LYS A 19 15.39 1.01 -11.81
C LYS A 19 15.80 0.21 -10.56
N MET A 20 17.03 -0.31 -10.53
CA MET A 20 17.57 -1.03 -9.36
C MET A 20 17.72 -0.06 -8.18
N ASP A 21 18.40 1.08 -8.41
CA ASP A 21 18.68 2.10 -7.41
C ASP A 21 17.38 2.66 -6.79
N LEU A 22 16.37 2.97 -7.62
CA LEU A 22 15.05 3.43 -7.13
C LEU A 22 14.40 2.43 -6.18
N PHE A 23 14.44 1.14 -6.49
CA PHE A 23 13.83 0.13 -5.63
C PHE A 23 14.68 -0.23 -4.42
N ASP A 24 16.00 -0.01 -4.45
CA ASP A 24 16.87 -0.10 -3.29
C ASP A 24 16.55 1.00 -2.26
N ASP A 25 16.43 2.24 -2.72
CA ASP A 25 16.04 3.38 -1.89
C ASP A 25 14.63 3.16 -1.31
N PHE A 26 13.69 2.74 -2.15
CA PHE A 26 12.34 2.42 -1.70
C PHE A 26 12.31 1.28 -0.68
N ARG A 27 13.10 0.21 -0.88
CA ARG A 27 13.25 -0.86 0.13
C ARG A 27 13.83 -0.32 1.45
N SER A 28 14.76 0.62 1.38
CA SER A 28 15.32 1.27 2.56
C SER A 28 14.26 2.05 3.32
N LEU A 29 13.41 2.80 2.61
CA LEU A 29 12.27 3.50 3.21
C LEU A 29 11.29 2.52 3.87
N LEU A 30 10.93 1.43 3.18
CA LEU A 30 10.03 0.40 3.75
C LEU A 30 10.59 -0.18 5.06
N ARG A 31 11.90 -0.43 5.15
CA ARG A 31 12.54 -0.89 6.39
C ARG A 31 12.46 0.14 7.51
N GLN A 32 12.65 1.43 7.21
CA GLN A 32 12.52 2.50 8.20
C GLN A 32 11.08 2.59 8.73
N VAL A 33 10.10 2.44 7.84
CA VAL A 33 8.68 2.38 8.20
C VAL A 33 8.39 1.18 9.11
N ASP A 34 8.94 -0.01 8.79
CA ASP A 34 8.79 -1.19 9.65
C ASP A 34 9.41 -0.98 11.04
N VAL A 35 10.56 -0.30 11.14
CA VAL A 35 11.18 0.06 12.42
C VAL A 35 10.26 0.95 13.26
N ILE A 36 9.62 1.95 12.64
CA ILE A 36 8.65 2.83 13.33
C ILE A 36 7.48 1.99 13.85
N PHE A 37 6.92 1.10 13.02
CA PHE A 37 5.83 0.22 13.43
C PHE A 37 6.21 -0.64 14.62
N HIS A 38 7.35 -1.32 14.57
CA HIS A 38 7.79 -2.19 15.65
C HIS A 38 8.13 -1.43 16.94
N LYS A 39 8.63 -0.19 16.84
CA LYS A 39 8.83 0.66 18.01
C LYS A 39 7.51 0.95 18.73
N VAL A 40 6.50 1.41 17.99
CA VAL A 40 5.18 1.72 18.58
C VAL A 40 4.50 0.45 19.08
N GLN A 41 4.64 -0.67 18.37
CA GLN A 41 4.12 -1.97 18.80
C GLN A 41 4.75 -2.45 20.12
N ALA A 42 6.06 -2.23 20.31
CA ALA A 42 6.74 -2.61 21.54
C ALA A 42 6.33 -1.72 22.73
N GLU A 43 6.07 -0.44 22.47
CA GLU A 43 5.65 0.54 23.49
C GLU A 43 4.16 0.41 23.86
N PHE A 44 3.30 0.05 22.89
CA PHE A 44 1.85 -0.04 23.02
C PHE A 44 1.31 -1.41 22.52
N PRO A 45 1.68 -2.54 23.14
CA PRO A 45 1.34 -3.87 22.65
C PRO A 45 -0.15 -4.22 22.76
N ALA A 46 -0.90 -3.58 23.67
CA ALA A 46 -2.34 -3.80 23.81
C ALA A 46 -3.16 -3.05 22.74
N GLU A 47 -2.62 -1.93 22.27
CA GLU A 47 -3.23 -1.03 21.31
C GLU A 47 -2.91 -1.45 19.86
N VAL A 48 -1.67 -1.88 19.59
CA VAL A 48 -1.26 -2.34 18.26
C VAL A 48 -1.71 -3.79 18.02
N ARG A 49 -2.96 -3.95 17.59
CA ARG A 49 -3.56 -5.27 17.28
C ARG A 49 -3.31 -5.75 15.84
N CYS A 50 -2.70 -4.90 15.01
CA CYS A 50 -2.39 -5.24 13.61
C CYS A 50 -1.29 -6.32 13.54
N ARG A 51 -1.55 -7.38 12.78
CA ARG A 51 -0.67 -8.54 12.59
C ARG A 51 -0.99 -9.24 11.25
N PRO A 52 -0.13 -10.12 10.73
CA PRO A 52 -0.49 -10.96 9.59
C PRO A 52 -1.84 -11.66 9.83
N GLY A 53 -2.73 -11.62 8.84
CA GLY A 53 -4.12 -12.11 8.96
C GLY A 53 -5.13 -11.08 9.48
N CYS A 54 -4.69 -9.90 9.96
CA CYS A 54 -5.58 -8.75 10.08
C CYS A 54 -5.88 -8.18 8.69
N THR A 55 -7.16 -8.05 8.34
CA THR A 55 -7.60 -7.69 6.99
C THR A 55 -8.26 -6.32 6.87
N ASP A 56 -8.10 -5.45 7.87
CA ASP A 56 -8.79 -4.16 7.88
C ASP A 56 -8.26 -3.19 6.81
N CYS A 57 -6.92 -3.08 6.70
CA CYS A 57 -6.30 -2.30 5.62
C CYS A 57 -6.61 -2.86 4.23
N CYS A 58 -6.85 -4.18 4.13
CA CYS A 58 -7.22 -4.84 2.88
C CYS A 58 -8.64 -4.50 2.40
N ARG A 59 -9.43 -3.79 3.20
CA ARG A 59 -10.76 -3.31 2.84
C ARG A 59 -10.85 -1.79 2.88
N ALA A 60 -9.74 -1.09 3.12
CA ALA A 60 -9.71 0.37 3.17
C ALA A 60 -9.23 0.93 1.83
N CYS A 61 -9.84 2.05 1.40
CA CYS A 61 -9.42 2.77 0.21
C CYS A 61 -8.45 3.89 0.57
N PHE A 62 -7.22 3.80 0.07
CA PHE A 62 -6.20 4.85 0.16
C PHE A 62 -5.35 4.84 -1.11
N ASP A 63 -4.65 5.94 -1.33
CA ASP A 63 -3.72 6.08 -2.45
C ASP A 63 -2.47 5.24 -2.24
N VAL A 64 -1.93 4.78 -3.36
CA VAL A 64 -0.58 4.22 -3.46
C VAL A 64 0.21 5.10 -4.42
N SER A 65 1.43 5.46 -4.05
CA SER A 65 2.31 6.24 -4.90
C SER A 65 2.70 5.45 -6.16
N LEU A 66 3.23 6.16 -7.18
CA LEU A 66 3.68 5.51 -8.41
C LEU A 66 4.82 4.49 -8.17
N VAL A 67 5.73 4.79 -7.23
CA VAL A 67 6.82 3.87 -6.88
C VAL A 67 6.28 2.61 -6.18
N GLU A 68 5.29 2.75 -5.32
CA GLU A 68 4.59 1.61 -4.69
C GLU A 68 3.86 0.75 -5.71
N ALA A 69 3.10 1.37 -6.62
CA ALA A 69 2.39 0.64 -7.68
C ALA A 69 3.37 -0.12 -8.60
N ALA A 70 4.48 0.51 -8.97
CA ALA A 70 5.53 -0.14 -9.76
C ALA A 70 6.20 -1.29 -8.99
N TYR A 71 6.44 -1.12 -7.69
CA TYR A 71 7.01 -2.13 -6.81
C TYR A 71 6.07 -3.33 -6.63
N LEU A 72 4.78 -3.09 -6.40
CA LEU A 72 3.75 -4.13 -6.34
C LEU A 72 3.66 -4.90 -7.66
N ARG A 73 3.63 -4.20 -8.79
CA ARG A 73 3.60 -4.84 -10.11
C ARG A 73 4.82 -5.73 -10.34
N LEU A 74 6.01 -5.26 -9.97
CA LEU A 74 7.26 -6.04 -10.08
C LEU A 74 7.16 -7.37 -9.32
N HIS A 75 6.57 -7.37 -8.12
CA HIS A 75 6.47 -8.58 -7.30
C HIS A 75 5.27 -9.45 -7.69
N TRP A 76 4.16 -8.86 -8.14
CA TRP A 76 3.04 -9.59 -8.73
C TRP A 76 3.48 -10.43 -9.93
N GLN A 77 4.34 -9.88 -10.80
CA GLN A 77 4.89 -10.60 -11.96
C GLN A 77 5.74 -11.82 -11.61
N LYS A 78 6.17 -11.96 -10.35
CA LYS A 78 6.96 -13.10 -9.85
C LYS A 78 6.08 -14.19 -9.21
N LEU A 79 4.79 -13.94 -9.00
CA LEU A 79 3.87 -14.92 -8.45
C LEU A 79 3.58 -16.04 -9.47
N PRO A 80 3.10 -17.22 -9.04
CA PRO A 80 2.59 -18.24 -9.95
C PRO A 80 1.50 -17.69 -10.87
N SER A 81 1.41 -18.20 -12.10
CA SER A 81 0.45 -17.70 -13.11
C SER A 81 -1.00 -17.79 -12.65
N GLU A 82 -1.35 -18.85 -11.91
CA GLU A 82 -2.68 -19.04 -11.30
C GLU A 82 -2.99 -17.91 -10.31
N THR A 83 -2.11 -17.66 -9.35
CA THR A 83 -2.24 -16.55 -8.40
C THR A 83 -2.31 -15.18 -9.10
N GLN A 84 -1.57 -14.99 -10.19
CA GLN A 84 -1.66 -13.75 -10.98
C GLN A 84 -3.05 -13.57 -11.59
N GLN A 85 -3.66 -14.63 -12.13
CA GLN A 85 -4.99 -14.61 -12.74
C GLN A 85 -6.09 -14.36 -11.70
N GLU A 86 -5.98 -14.97 -10.52
CA GLU A 86 -6.89 -14.72 -9.41
C GLU A 86 -6.84 -13.24 -8.98
N ILE A 87 -5.64 -12.70 -8.75
CA ILE A 87 -5.45 -11.29 -8.40
C ILE A 87 -6.01 -10.38 -9.51
N ALA A 88 -5.79 -10.70 -10.78
CA ALA A 88 -6.31 -9.94 -11.91
C ALA A 88 -7.85 -9.95 -11.95
N THR A 89 -8.48 -11.09 -11.65
CA THR A 89 -9.93 -11.21 -11.52
C THR A 89 -10.46 -10.32 -10.39
N ARG A 90 -9.87 -10.41 -9.20
CA ARG A 90 -10.23 -9.55 -8.05
C ARG A 90 -10.00 -8.06 -8.37
N ALA A 91 -8.94 -7.72 -9.11
CA ALA A 91 -8.65 -6.36 -9.55
C ALA A 91 -9.73 -5.83 -10.52
N GLY A 92 -10.26 -6.68 -11.41
CA GLY A 92 -11.39 -6.34 -12.27
C GLY A 92 -12.63 -5.98 -11.47
N LEU A 93 -12.95 -6.77 -10.45
CA LEU A 93 -14.08 -6.53 -9.54
C LEU A 93 -13.90 -5.23 -8.75
N ALA A 94 -12.74 -5.05 -8.11
CA ALA A 94 -12.42 -3.83 -7.36
C ALA A 94 -12.46 -2.57 -8.24
N SER A 95 -11.99 -2.67 -9.49
CA SER A 95 -12.03 -1.56 -10.46
C SER A 95 -13.45 -1.24 -10.93
N ALA A 96 -14.33 -2.24 -11.03
CA ALA A 96 -15.74 -2.02 -11.34
C ALA A 96 -16.46 -1.34 -10.16
N GLU A 97 -16.20 -1.78 -8.94
CA GLU A 97 -16.74 -1.16 -7.73
C GLU A 97 -16.25 0.28 -7.54
N TRP A 98 -14.94 0.52 -7.71
CA TRP A 98 -14.37 1.87 -7.69
C TRP A 98 -15.07 2.80 -8.68
N ARG A 99 -15.25 2.36 -9.94
CA ARG A 99 -15.93 3.16 -10.97
C ARG A 99 -17.38 3.48 -10.60
N ARG A 100 -18.10 2.55 -9.96
CA ARG A 100 -19.47 2.80 -9.48
C ARG A 100 -19.48 3.89 -8.42
N HIS A 101 -18.63 3.78 -7.40
CA HIS A 101 -18.51 4.81 -6.36
C HIS A 101 -18.12 6.18 -6.94
N CYS A 102 -17.17 6.23 -7.89
CA CYS A 102 -16.81 7.47 -8.56
C CYS A 102 -17.96 8.08 -9.38
N ALA A 103 -18.82 7.26 -9.99
CA ALA A 103 -19.97 7.74 -10.74
C ALA A 103 -21.05 8.36 -9.83
N GLU A 104 -21.12 7.92 -8.58
CA GLU A 104 -22.03 8.43 -7.55
C GLU A 104 -21.49 9.67 -6.82
N LEU A 105 -20.20 9.99 -6.96
CA LEU A 105 -19.60 11.16 -6.31
C LEU A 105 -20.10 12.48 -6.92
N PRO A 106 -20.52 13.46 -6.10
CA PRO A 106 -20.75 14.81 -6.57
C PRO A 106 -19.48 15.42 -7.17
N ARG A 107 -19.59 16.04 -8.35
CA ARG A 107 -18.45 16.69 -9.06
C ARG A 107 -17.72 17.75 -8.23
N ALA A 108 -18.37 18.31 -7.21
CA ALA A 108 -17.82 19.35 -6.33
C ALA A 108 -17.38 18.83 -4.95
N GLY A 109 -17.31 17.51 -4.73
CA GLY A 109 -17.11 16.91 -3.40
C GLY A 109 -16.26 15.64 -3.36
N SER A 110 -15.52 15.32 -4.43
CA SER A 110 -14.60 14.16 -4.44
C SER A 110 -13.33 14.45 -3.63
N SER A 111 -13.46 14.54 -2.31
CA SER A 111 -12.32 14.67 -1.39
C SER A 111 -11.71 13.30 -1.07
N ARG A 112 -10.42 13.29 -0.73
CA ARG A 112 -9.73 12.07 -0.23
C ARG A 112 -10.46 11.48 0.99
N ALA A 113 -11.09 12.32 1.81
CA ALA A 113 -11.90 11.89 2.94
C ALA A 113 -13.13 11.07 2.53
N ALA A 114 -13.83 11.44 1.45
CA ALA A 114 -14.96 10.67 0.95
C ALA A 114 -14.52 9.27 0.47
N ILE A 115 -13.41 9.21 -0.27
CA ILE A 115 -12.83 7.95 -0.75
C ILE A 115 -12.41 7.05 0.41
N ALA A 116 -11.86 7.62 1.49
CA ALA A 116 -11.42 6.87 2.67
C ALA A 116 -12.58 6.13 3.39
N THR A 117 -13.84 6.52 3.16
CA THR A 117 -15.02 5.82 3.71
C THR A 117 -15.38 4.56 2.93
N TRP A 118 -14.89 4.41 1.70
CA TRP A 118 -15.24 3.27 0.85
C TRP A 118 -14.56 1.99 1.33
N ARG A 119 -15.28 0.87 1.18
CA ARG A 119 -14.85 -0.45 1.65
C ARG A 119 -14.66 -1.44 0.51
N ILE A 120 -13.83 -1.06 -0.46
CA ILE A 120 -13.51 -1.89 -1.62
C ILE A 120 -12.40 -2.88 -1.25
N ALA A 121 -12.61 -4.16 -1.55
CA ALA A 121 -11.63 -5.19 -1.23
C ALA A 121 -10.36 -5.03 -2.10
N CYS A 122 -9.19 -5.06 -1.44
CA CYS A 122 -7.89 -5.06 -2.08
C CYS A 122 -7.72 -6.33 -2.93
N PRO A 123 -7.29 -6.24 -4.20
CA PRO A 123 -7.09 -7.41 -5.06
C PRO A 123 -6.06 -8.43 -4.55
N LEU A 124 -5.18 -8.00 -3.64
CA LEU A 124 -4.15 -8.83 -3.02
C LEU A 124 -4.66 -9.61 -1.81
N LEU A 125 -5.88 -9.36 -1.34
CA LEU A 125 -6.53 -10.17 -0.31
C LEU A 125 -7.01 -11.48 -0.93
N ALA A 126 -6.40 -12.58 -0.51
CA ALA A 126 -6.83 -13.92 -0.86
C ALA A 126 -8.00 -14.37 0.03
N ASP A 127 -8.72 -15.40 -0.40
CA ASP A 127 -9.99 -15.81 0.22
C ASP A 127 -9.79 -16.35 1.64
N GLU A 128 -8.62 -16.95 1.92
CA GLU A 128 -8.20 -17.40 3.25
C GLU A 128 -7.80 -16.24 4.20
N GLY A 129 -7.97 -14.99 3.79
CA GLY A 129 -7.68 -13.80 4.59
C GLY A 129 -6.19 -13.41 4.62
N SER A 130 -5.38 -13.99 3.73
CA SER A 130 -3.96 -13.69 3.61
C SER A 130 -3.71 -12.62 2.53
N CYS A 131 -2.66 -11.82 2.67
CA CYS A 131 -2.26 -10.87 1.64
C CYS A 131 -1.16 -11.50 0.76
N ALA A 132 -1.45 -11.69 -0.53
CA ALA A 132 -0.55 -12.34 -1.49
C ALA A 132 0.81 -11.64 -1.64
N LEU A 133 0.90 -10.35 -1.28
CA LEU A 133 2.14 -9.56 -1.29
C LEU A 133 2.41 -8.90 0.06
N TYR A 134 2.10 -9.57 1.18
CA TYR A 134 2.25 -9.00 2.52
C TYR A 134 3.63 -8.37 2.78
N SER A 135 4.72 -9.04 2.38
CA SER A 135 6.10 -8.53 2.56
C SER A 135 6.44 -7.33 1.68
N HIS A 136 5.64 -7.06 0.65
CA HIS A 136 5.83 -5.99 -0.32
C HIS A 136 4.71 -4.93 -0.23
N ARG A 137 3.94 -4.94 0.86
CA ARG A 137 2.81 -4.05 1.08
C ARG A 137 3.21 -2.55 1.06
N PRO A 138 2.32 -1.66 0.58
CA PRO A 138 2.49 -0.20 0.63
C PRO A 138 2.79 0.34 2.02
N ILE A 139 3.34 1.55 2.09
CA ILE A 139 3.63 2.30 3.32
C ILE A 139 2.37 2.41 4.18
N THR A 140 1.24 2.85 3.61
CA THR A 140 -0.02 2.98 4.34
C THR A 140 -0.45 1.65 4.97
N CYS A 141 -0.30 0.51 4.27
CA CYS A 141 -0.57 -0.81 4.85
C CYS A 141 0.37 -1.17 6.01
N ARG A 142 1.61 -0.68 6.01
CA ARG A 142 2.60 -0.96 7.07
C ARG A 142 2.28 -0.20 8.34
N VAL A 143 1.78 1.03 8.22
CA VAL A 143 1.48 1.89 9.38
C VAL A 143 0.01 1.93 9.76
N TYR A 144 -0.88 1.25 9.02
CA TYR A 144 -2.33 1.30 9.21
C TYR A 144 -2.79 1.00 10.65
N GLY A 145 -2.09 0.10 11.34
CA GLY A 145 -2.39 -0.28 12.72
C GLY A 145 -1.89 0.71 13.77
N LEU A 146 -1.24 1.80 13.38
CA LEU A 146 -0.73 2.86 14.24
C LEU A 146 -1.61 4.11 14.11
N PRO A 147 -1.52 5.06 15.05
CA PRO A 147 -2.05 6.40 14.85
C PRO A 147 -1.34 7.07 13.67
N THR A 148 -2.13 7.64 12.76
CA THR A 148 -1.63 8.41 11.62
C THR A 148 -2.21 9.82 11.61
N VAL A 149 -1.52 10.76 10.99
CA VAL A 149 -2.07 12.09 10.67
C VAL A 149 -2.07 12.26 9.17
N PHE A 150 -3.22 12.66 8.65
CA PHE A 150 -3.45 12.97 7.25
C PHE A 150 -4.28 14.25 7.17
N ASP A 151 -3.85 15.22 6.35
CA ASP A 151 -4.55 16.52 6.19
C ASP A 151 -4.85 17.22 7.54
N GLY A 152 -3.87 17.18 8.45
CA GLY A 152 -3.97 17.76 9.79
C GLY A 152 -4.88 17.02 10.77
N SER A 153 -5.54 15.94 10.34
CA SER A 153 -6.46 15.15 11.17
C SER A 153 -5.82 13.83 11.60
N GLY A 154 -5.99 13.49 12.87
CA GLY A 154 -5.54 12.21 13.43
C GLY A 154 -6.52 11.07 13.10
N HIS A 155 -5.99 9.93 12.72
CA HIS A 155 -6.75 8.73 12.35
C HIS A 155 -6.18 7.50 13.05
N VAL A 156 -7.07 6.65 13.53
CA VAL A 156 -6.73 5.33 14.09
C VAL A 156 -7.62 4.27 13.44
N CYS A 157 -7.06 3.09 13.21
CA CYS A 157 -7.82 1.93 12.78
C CYS A 157 -8.83 1.54 13.87
N GLY A 158 -10.09 1.30 13.50
CA GLY A 158 -11.15 0.92 14.45
C GLY A 158 -10.95 -0.43 15.14
N PHE A 159 -10.03 -1.26 14.65
CA PHE A 159 -9.64 -2.52 15.29
C PHE A 159 -8.43 -2.38 16.23
N SER A 160 -7.76 -1.23 16.23
CA SER A 160 -6.71 -0.93 17.20
C SER A 160 -7.30 -0.70 18.61
N GLY A 161 -6.44 -0.64 19.62
CA GLY A 161 -6.83 -0.24 20.98
C GLY A 161 -6.51 1.22 21.30
N PHE A 162 -6.17 2.05 20.32
CA PHE A 162 -5.87 3.46 20.56
C PHE A 162 -7.15 4.25 20.84
N ASP A 163 -7.18 4.96 21.97
CA ASP A 163 -8.34 5.75 22.38
C ASP A 163 -8.30 7.16 21.80
N PRO A 164 -9.42 7.68 21.26
CA PRO A 164 -9.54 9.10 20.89
C PRO A 164 -9.25 10.02 22.08
N GLY A 165 -8.58 11.15 21.81
CA GLY A 165 -8.30 12.18 22.84
C GLY A 165 -7.06 11.91 23.70
N ARG A 166 -6.36 10.79 23.50
CA ARG A 166 -5.02 10.54 24.08
C ARG A 166 -3.92 10.86 23.08
N SER A 167 -2.73 11.17 23.61
CA SER A 167 -1.54 11.44 22.79
C SER A 167 -0.72 10.16 22.62
N TYR A 168 -0.43 9.81 21.37
CA TYR A 168 0.35 8.65 20.99
C TYR A 168 1.37 9.03 19.90
N PRO A 169 2.48 8.29 19.74
CA PRO A 169 3.35 8.42 18.58
C PRO A 169 2.54 8.27 17.29
N THR A 170 2.62 9.26 16.41
CA THR A 170 1.77 9.36 15.23
C THR A 170 2.60 9.47 13.97
N VAL A 171 2.26 8.67 12.95
CA VAL A 171 2.93 8.71 11.65
C VAL A 171 2.26 9.76 10.77
N LYS A 172 3.04 10.72 10.29
CA LYS A 172 2.57 11.73 9.34
C LYS A 172 2.62 11.17 7.91
N LEU A 173 1.49 11.19 7.21
CA LEU A 173 1.35 10.72 5.84
C LEU A 173 1.03 11.92 4.94
N ASP A 174 2.05 12.66 4.52
CA ASP A 174 1.91 13.81 3.60
C ASP A 174 2.60 13.53 2.26
#